data_AF-A0A3D0NTI2-F1
#
_entry.id   AF-A0A3D0NTI2-F1
#
_cell.length_a   1.000
_cell.length_b   1.000
_cell.length_c   1.000
_cell.angle_alpha   90.00
_cell.angle_beta   90.00
_cell.angle_gamma   90.00
#
_symmetry.space_group_name_H-M   'P 1'
#
loop_
_entity.id
_entity.type
_entity.pdbx_description
1 polymer ?
#
loop_
_entity_poly.entity_id
_entity_poly.type
_entity_poly.pdbx_seq_one_letter_code
_entity_poly.pdbx_strand_id
1 'polypeptide(L)'
;MNQQSIRKLRRKFSLAAFLSFMSIMLLMGGMIFAFNLYTTNKQIHATLDYIIANDGDISEANHTARSIEDFSAQNDFERFFEEIFSTGLDNSPELRFWTRYFSVRISVENDDIIWKNTGSIAAVTSEQAENYAVQALMSGKYFGTIDQFTYQISESEDSILIVFVDCKQQNAVIRRLMSIILGLIAVGAVGMLILVMVLSKYMIKPEIRSAERQKQFITNAGHELKTPLAVIRANTELDIMLNGENEWNQSTLRQTEQMTKLIQDLVMIARAEESPQTENFIEVDVSASVREAVESLSPLAQQAEKNLTADMEDGIVMKAQEGQIKQLASLLIDNAIKYCDDKGTIHVSLSKKGKNIRLTVD
;
A
#
# COMPACT_ATOMS: atom_id res chain seq x y z
N MET A 1 -3.44 -7.94 21.43
CA MET A 1 -2.75 -7.21 20.34
C MET A 1 -3.29 -5.77 20.28
N ASN A 2 -2.46 -4.74 20.42
CA ASN A 2 -2.92 -3.35 20.61
C ASN A 2 -3.66 -2.80 19.37
N GLN A 3 -4.78 -2.07 19.52
CA GLN A 3 -5.55 -1.55 18.37
C GLN A 3 -4.71 -0.69 17.41
N GLN A 4 -3.66 -0.05 17.92
CA GLN A 4 -2.72 0.71 17.10
C GLN A 4 -1.84 -0.17 16.21
N SER A 5 -1.43 -1.37 16.64
CA SER A 5 -0.62 -2.27 15.82
C SER A 5 -1.45 -2.88 14.69
N ILE A 6 -2.72 -3.23 14.96
CA ILE A 6 -3.68 -3.68 13.94
C ILE A 6 -3.91 -2.59 12.88
N ARG A 7 -4.12 -1.33 13.29
CA ARG A 7 -4.27 -0.20 12.34
C ARG A 7 -3.02 0.05 11.51
N LYS A 8 -1.82 -0.06 12.10
CA LYS A 8 -0.54 0.07 11.37
C LYS A 8 -0.34 -1.05 10.35
N LEU A 9 -0.57 -2.30 10.76
CA LEU A 9 -0.43 -3.46 9.87
C LEU A 9 -1.41 -3.35 8.69
N ARG A 10 -2.66 -2.97 8.97
CA ARG A 10 -3.67 -2.71 7.96
C ARG A 10 -3.25 -1.64 6.97
N ARG A 11 -2.77 -0.48 7.45
CA ARG A 11 -2.28 0.59 6.58
C ARG A 11 -1.15 0.12 5.68
N LYS A 12 -0.20 -0.67 6.19
CA LYS A 12 0.91 -1.22 5.40
C LYS A 12 0.41 -2.18 4.32
N PHE A 13 -0.48 -3.11 4.66
CA PHE A 13 -1.04 -4.06 3.69
C PHE A 13 -1.87 -3.35 2.61
N SER A 14 -2.74 -2.42 3.01
CA SER A 14 -3.54 -1.60 2.10
C SER A 14 -2.67 -0.75 1.17
N LEU A 15 -1.59 -0.16 1.70
CA LEU A 15 -0.64 0.63 0.90
C LEU A 15 0.11 -0.26 -0.10
N ALA A 16 0.54 -1.46 0.31
CA ALA A 16 1.21 -2.42 -0.56
C ALA A 16 0.29 -2.88 -1.70
N ALA A 17 -0.97 -3.21 -1.40
CA ALA A 17 -1.95 -3.61 -2.40
C ALA A 17 -2.25 -2.46 -3.39
N PHE A 18 -2.40 -1.23 -2.89
CA PHE A 18 -2.60 -0.04 -3.72
C PHE A 18 -1.39 0.23 -4.63
N LEU A 19 -0.16 0.19 -4.09
CA LEU A 19 1.07 0.38 -4.85
C LEU A 19 1.26 -0.68 -5.93
N SER A 20 0.97 -1.94 -5.62
CA SER A 20 1.04 -3.03 -6.60
C SER A 20 0.06 -2.82 -7.75
N PHE A 21 -1.21 -2.54 -7.43
CA PHE A 21 -2.24 -2.25 -8.44
C PHE A 21 -1.87 -1.04 -9.30
N MET A 22 -1.40 0.04 -8.67
CA MET A 22 -0.97 1.24 -9.37
C MET A 22 0.23 1.01 -10.28
N SER A 23 1.20 0.22 -9.83
CA SER A 23 2.37 -0.16 -10.63
C SER A 23 1.94 -0.90 -11.89
N ILE A 24 1.04 -1.88 -11.77
CA ILE A 24 0.51 -2.65 -12.91
C ILE A 24 -0.23 -1.73 -13.89
N MET A 25 -1.11 -0.84 -13.39
CA MET A 25 -1.83 0.09 -14.25
C MET A 25 -0.91 1.06 -15.01
N LEU A 26 0.13 1.58 -14.34
CA LEU A 26 1.11 2.48 -14.96
C LEU A 26 1.95 1.74 -16.01
N LEU A 27 2.39 0.52 -15.71
CA LEU A 27 3.13 -0.31 -16.66
C LEU A 27 2.28 -0.63 -17.90
N MET A 28 1.03 -1.04 -17.70
CA MET A 28 0.12 -1.37 -18.80
C MET A 28 -0.20 -0.12 -19.65
N GLY A 29 -0.55 1.00 -19.01
CA GLY A 29 -0.81 2.26 -19.71
C GLY A 29 0.42 2.78 -20.46
N GLY A 30 1.59 2.69 -19.86
CA GLY A 30 2.87 3.07 -20.48
C GLY A 30 3.23 2.19 -21.67
N MET A 31 3.02 0.88 -21.57
CA MET A 31 3.25 -0.06 -22.68
C MET A 31 2.34 0.24 -23.87
N ILE A 32 1.03 0.45 -23.60
CA ILE A 32 0.06 0.83 -24.64
C ILE A 32 0.48 2.13 -25.33
N PHE A 33 0.88 3.13 -24.56
CA PHE A 33 1.30 4.43 -25.11
C PHE A 33 2.59 4.32 -25.94
N ALA A 34 3.60 3.61 -25.44
CA ALA A 34 4.86 3.40 -26.13
C ALA A 34 4.66 2.64 -27.46
N PHE A 35 3.82 1.61 -27.44
CA PHE A 35 3.49 0.86 -28.66
C PHE A 35 2.74 1.74 -29.67
N ASN A 36 1.77 2.54 -29.22
CA ASN A 36 1.06 3.45 -30.12
C ASN A 36 1.98 4.50 -30.76
N LEU A 37 2.94 5.04 -30.00
CA LEU A 37 3.98 5.93 -30.54
C LEU A 37 4.86 5.22 -31.56
N TYR A 38 5.29 4.00 -31.25
CA TYR A 38 6.12 3.20 -32.15
C TYR A 38 5.42 2.91 -33.48
N THR A 39 4.17 2.41 -33.44
CA THR A 39 3.39 2.11 -34.64
C THR A 39 3.11 3.36 -35.47
N THR A 40 2.76 4.48 -34.82
CA THR A 40 2.50 5.75 -35.52
C THR A 40 3.75 6.26 -36.23
N ASN A 41 4.92 6.24 -35.56
CA ASN A 41 6.18 6.66 -36.18
C ASN A 41 6.56 5.76 -37.35
N LYS A 42 6.41 4.43 -37.21
CA LYS A 42 6.66 3.46 -38.28
C LYS A 42 5.79 3.75 -39.51
N GLN A 43 4.50 4.05 -39.31
CA GLN A 43 3.58 4.39 -40.40
C GLN A 43 3.92 5.72 -41.08
N ILE A 44 4.34 6.73 -40.32
CA ILE A 44 4.76 8.03 -40.88
C ILE A 44 5.98 7.82 -41.79
N HIS A 45 6.98 7.05 -41.35
CA HIS A 45 8.13 6.72 -42.19
C HIS A 45 7.74 5.98 -43.47
N ALA A 46 6.91 4.92 -43.36
CA ALA A 46 6.44 4.19 -44.53
C ALA A 46 5.69 5.09 -45.54
N THR A 47 4.90 6.04 -45.03
CA THR A 47 4.19 7.03 -45.87
C THR A 47 5.16 7.98 -46.57
N LEU A 48 6.17 8.48 -45.85
CA LEU A 48 7.20 9.36 -46.41
C LEU A 48 8.01 8.63 -47.50
N ASP A 49 8.47 7.41 -47.23
CA ASP A 49 9.21 6.58 -48.18
C ASP A 49 8.37 6.29 -49.43
N TYR A 50 7.07 6.02 -49.27
CA TYR A 50 6.15 5.82 -50.39
C TYR A 50 6.00 7.07 -51.28
N ILE A 51 5.91 8.26 -50.68
CA ILE A 51 5.81 9.52 -51.45
C ILE A 51 7.14 9.83 -52.15
N ILE A 52 8.27 9.60 -51.49
CA ILE A 52 9.60 9.78 -52.08
C ILE A 52 9.80 8.83 -53.28
N ALA A 53 9.39 7.57 -53.15
CA ALA A 53 9.48 6.59 -54.24
C ALA A 53 8.63 6.95 -55.47
N ASN A 54 7.59 7.78 -55.32
CA ASN A 54 6.77 8.32 -56.40
C ASN A 54 7.16 9.77 -56.74
N ASP A 55 8.44 10.13 -56.56
CA ASP A 55 9.02 11.42 -56.95
C ASP A 55 8.32 12.65 -56.34
N GLY A 56 7.75 12.48 -55.14
CA GLY A 56 7.08 13.57 -54.42
C GLY A 56 5.63 13.81 -54.83
N ASP A 57 5.07 13.04 -55.76
CA ASP A 57 3.66 13.12 -56.15
C ASP A 57 3.00 11.74 -56.31
N ILE A 58 2.09 11.41 -55.39
CA ILE A 58 1.33 10.16 -55.43
C ILE A 58 0.00 10.29 -56.17
N SER A 59 -0.27 11.44 -56.81
CA SER A 59 -1.52 11.70 -57.55
C SER A 59 -1.62 10.88 -58.85
N GLU A 60 -0.49 10.64 -59.53
CA GLU A 60 -0.39 9.91 -60.80
C GLU A 60 0.20 8.50 -60.67
N ALA A 61 0.45 8.02 -59.44
CA ALA A 61 1.07 6.72 -59.21
C ALA A 61 0.23 5.59 -59.83
N ASN A 62 0.75 4.98 -60.91
CA ASN A 62 0.20 3.79 -61.53
C ASN A 62 0.19 2.64 -60.51
N HIS A 63 -0.79 1.72 -60.64
CA HIS A 63 -1.08 0.57 -59.77
C HIS A 63 0.08 -0.44 -59.51
N THR A 64 1.32 -0.11 -59.88
CA THR A 64 2.52 -0.94 -59.80
C THR A 64 3.48 -0.51 -58.69
N ALA A 65 3.01 0.18 -57.65
CA ALA A 65 3.78 0.23 -56.42
C ALA A 65 3.74 -1.19 -55.82
N ARG A 66 4.89 -1.90 -55.86
CA ARG A 66 5.10 -3.13 -55.09
C ARG A 66 4.52 -2.90 -53.70
N SER A 67 3.52 -3.69 -53.33
CA SER A 67 3.17 -3.90 -51.94
C SER A 67 4.47 -4.30 -51.24
N ILE A 68 5.12 -3.36 -50.56
CA ILE A 68 6.25 -3.68 -49.70
C ILE A 68 5.65 -4.62 -48.66
N GLU A 69 6.08 -5.86 -48.81
CA GLU A 69 5.76 -7.09 -48.09
C GLU A 69 4.79 -6.95 -46.92
N ASP A 70 3.72 -7.75 -46.99
CA ASP A 70 3.04 -8.32 -45.84
C ASP A 70 4.02 -8.46 -44.67
N PHE A 71 3.93 -7.55 -43.71
CA PHE A 71 4.66 -7.68 -42.47
C PHE A 71 3.90 -8.75 -41.67
N SER A 72 4.17 -10.01 -41.99
CA SER A 72 3.69 -11.13 -41.20
C SER A 72 4.22 -10.94 -39.78
N ALA A 73 3.33 -10.53 -38.86
CA ALA A 73 3.61 -10.53 -37.44
C ALA A 73 4.21 -11.89 -37.09
N GLN A 74 5.44 -11.89 -36.57
CA GLN A 74 6.20 -13.13 -36.43
C GLN A 74 5.63 -14.00 -35.28
N ASN A 75 4.81 -13.40 -34.40
CA ASN A 75 4.09 -14.04 -33.31
C ASN A 75 2.67 -13.48 -33.14
N ASP A 76 1.74 -14.31 -32.64
CA ASP A 76 0.31 -13.95 -32.42
C ASP A 76 0.11 -12.72 -31.53
N PHE A 77 1.04 -12.47 -30.60
CA PHE A 77 1.00 -11.33 -29.71
C PHE A 77 1.17 -10.00 -30.46
N GLU A 78 2.15 -9.90 -31.36
CA GLU A 78 2.36 -8.68 -32.16
C GLU A 78 1.15 -8.42 -33.05
N ARG A 79 0.57 -9.48 -33.61
CA ARG A 79 -0.58 -9.43 -34.51
C ARG A 79 -1.85 -8.92 -33.82
N PHE A 80 -2.14 -9.38 -32.60
CA PHE A 80 -3.26 -8.89 -31.78
C PHE A 80 -3.13 -7.40 -31.44
N PHE A 81 -1.92 -6.95 -31.08
CA PHE A 81 -1.67 -5.54 -30.80
C PHE A 81 -1.73 -4.71 -32.08
N GLU A 82 -1.21 -5.21 -33.20
CA GLU A 82 -1.33 -4.56 -34.50
C GLU A 82 -2.80 -4.42 -34.92
N GLU A 83 -3.64 -5.42 -34.68
CA GLU A 83 -5.09 -5.34 -34.98
C GLU A 83 -5.82 -4.29 -34.12
N ILE A 84 -5.42 -4.10 -32.86
CA ILE A 84 -6.03 -3.12 -31.94
C ILE A 84 -5.51 -1.69 -32.16
N PHE A 85 -4.23 -1.55 -32.50
CA PHE A 85 -3.52 -0.27 -32.54
C PHE A 85 -3.12 0.18 -33.94
N SER A 86 -3.31 -0.65 -34.98
CA SER A 86 -3.15 -0.21 -36.37
C SER A 86 -4.24 0.79 -36.71
N THR A 87 -3.84 1.87 -37.36
CA THR A 87 -4.74 2.94 -37.80
C THR A 87 -5.46 2.63 -39.12
N GLY A 88 -5.41 1.37 -39.59
CA GLY A 88 -6.08 0.93 -40.83
C GLY A 88 -5.53 1.55 -42.12
N LEU A 89 -4.40 2.25 -42.06
CA LEU A 89 -3.67 2.73 -43.23
C LEU A 89 -2.71 1.64 -43.70
N ASP A 90 -3.28 0.57 -44.27
CA ASP A 90 -2.51 -0.34 -45.11
C ASP A 90 -2.06 0.43 -46.35
N ASN A 91 -0.83 0.13 -46.82
CA ASN A 91 -0.16 0.70 -47.99
C ASN A 91 -0.91 0.39 -49.30
N SER A 92 -2.15 0.86 -49.37
CA SER A 92 -3.11 0.67 -50.42
C SER A 92 -3.15 1.91 -51.30
N PRO A 93 -3.63 1.80 -52.55
CA PRO A 93 -3.81 2.95 -53.45
C PRO A 93 -4.70 4.07 -52.89
N GLU A 94 -5.34 3.85 -51.74
CA GLU A 94 -6.17 4.83 -51.04
C GLU A 94 -5.37 5.88 -50.27
N LEU A 95 -4.05 5.66 -50.03
CA LEU A 95 -3.18 6.63 -49.34
C LEU A 95 -3.26 8.03 -49.95
N ARG A 96 -3.40 8.13 -51.29
CA ARG A 96 -3.53 9.41 -52.00
C ARG A 96 -4.74 10.23 -51.59
N PHE A 97 -5.81 9.59 -51.11
CA PHE A 97 -7.04 10.27 -50.73
C PHE A 97 -7.04 10.75 -49.28
N TRP A 98 -6.28 10.10 -48.41
CA TRP A 98 -6.31 10.36 -46.96
C TRP A 98 -5.05 11.07 -46.46
N THR A 99 -3.94 10.95 -47.19
CA THR A 99 -2.68 11.57 -46.82
C THR A 99 -2.64 13.02 -47.27
N ARG A 100 -2.56 13.93 -46.32
CA ARG A 100 -2.34 15.35 -46.56
C ARG A 100 -0.84 15.61 -46.50
N TYR A 101 -0.25 15.98 -47.61
CA TYR A 101 1.19 16.19 -47.73
C TYR A 101 1.49 17.34 -48.69
N PHE A 102 2.72 17.82 -48.65
CA PHE A 102 3.30 18.67 -49.68
C PHE A 102 4.76 18.29 -49.91
N SER A 103 5.29 18.62 -51.07
CA SER A 103 6.68 18.36 -51.41
C SER A 103 7.31 19.53 -52.14
N VAL A 104 8.61 19.70 -51.95
CA VAL A 104 9.41 20.79 -52.54
C VAL A 104 10.69 20.17 -53.09
N ARG A 105 11.02 20.51 -54.34
CA ARG A 105 12.25 20.09 -55.01
C ARG A 105 13.16 21.29 -55.23
N ILE A 106 14.41 21.16 -54.83
CA ILE A 106 15.43 22.20 -54.89
C ILE A 106 16.60 21.72 -55.75
N SER A 107 17.14 22.58 -56.61
CA SER A 107 18.31 22.29 -57.44
C SER A 107 19.58 22.30 -56.59
N VAL A 108 20.40 21.26 -56.72
CA VAL A 108 21.72 21.23 -56.04
C VAL A 108 22.69 22.25 -56.67
N GLU A 109 22.52 22.60 -57.95
CA GLU A 109 23.44 23.50 -58.66
C GLU A 109 23.24 24.98 -58.31
N ASN A 110 21.99 25.43 -58.18
CA ASN A 110 21.66 26.86 -58.00
C ASN A 110 20.91 27.18 -56.70
N ASP A 111 20.57 26.18 -55.88
CA ASP A 111 19.72 26.31 -54.68
C ASP A 111 18.32 26.91 -54.97
N ASP A 112 17.92 26.92 -56.25
CA ASP A 112 16.63 27.39 -56.72
C ASP A 112 15.57 26.29 -56.60
N ILE A 113 14.33 26.69 -56.27
CA ILE A 113 13.20 25.79 -56.15
C ILE A 113 12.68 25.42 -57.55
N ILE A 114 12.89 24.17 -57.94
CA ILE A 114 12.54 23.64 -59.27
C ILE A 114 11.04 23.33 -59.35
N TRP A 115 10.47 22.78 -58.28
CA TRP A 115 9.10 22.28 -58.29
C TRP A 115 8.47 22.23 -56.89
N LYS A 116 7.15 22.42 -56.83
CA LYS A 116 6.36 22.46 -55.59
C LYS A 116 5.04 21.73 -55.79
N ASN A 117 4.72 20.78 -54.92
CA ASN A 117 3.40 20.16 -54.85
C ASN A 117 2.70 20.54 -53.55
N THR A 118 1.63 21.31 -53.68
CA THR A 118 0.75 21.68 -52.55
C THR A 118 -0.69 21.22 -52.80
N GLY A 119 -0.93 20.42 -53.85
CA GLY A 119 -2.28 20.00 -54.28
C GLY A 119 -2.99 19.14 -53.24
N SER A 120 -2.22 18.40 -52.44
CA SER A 120 -2.73 17.49 -51.41
C SER A 120 -2.96 18.17 -50.05
N ILE A 121 -2.77 19.50 -49.94
CA ILE A 121 -3.00 20.23 -48.69
C ILE A 121 -3.43 21.70 -48.92
N ALA A 122 -4.74 21.97 -48.75
CA ALA A 122 -5.28 23.33 -48.85
C ALA A 122 -4.82 24.30 -47.73
N ALA A 123 -4.19 23.79 -46.66
CA ALA A 123 -3.80 24.57 -45.49
C ALA A 123 -2.42 25.23 -45.61
N VAL A 124 -1.64 24.91 -46.65
CA VAL A 124 -0.27 25.41 -46.85
C VAL A 124 -0.20 26.10 -48.21
N THR A 125 0.16 27.37 -48.20
CA THR A 125 0.43 28.13 -49.43
C THR A 125 1.80 27.78 -50.00
N SER A 126 2.03 28.04 -51.30
CA SER A 126 3.32 27.77 -51.92
C SER A 126 4.47 28.50 -51.22
N GLU A 127 4.29 29.76 -50.80
CA GLU A 127 5.29 30.53 -50.05
C GLU A 127 5.60 29.92 -48.67
N GLN A 128 4.58 29.38 -47.98
CA GLN A 128 4.78 28.67 -46.71
C GLN A 128 5.53 27.35 -46.91
N ALA A 129 5.28 26.63 -48.00
CA ALA A 129 6.01 25.40 -48.32
C ALA A 129 7.52 25.65 -48.52
N GLU A 130 7.88 26.76 -49.17
CA GLU A 130 9.29 27.18 -49.32
C GLU A 130 9.95 27.47 -47.97
N ASN A 131 9.25 28.23 -47.12
CA ASN A 131 9.74 28.53 -45.77
C ASN A 131 9.95 27.26 -44.93
N TYR A 132 9.06 26.27 -45.04
CA TYR A 132 9.24 24.97 -44.38
C TYR A 132 10.42 24.17 -44.95
N ALA A 133 10.62 24.20 -46.27
CA ALA A 133 11.75 23.54 -46.93
C ALA A 133 13.10 24.13 -46.47
N VAL A 134 13.21 25.46 -46.41
CA VAL A 134 14.41 26.14 -45.91
C VAL A 134 14.66 25.79 -44.44
N GLN A 135 13.63 25.79 -43.59
CA GLN A 135 13.77 25.39 -42.19
C GLN A 135 14.24 23.93 -42.03
N ALA A 136 13.73 23.02 -42.87
CA ALA A 136 14.16 21.62 -42.87
C ALA A 136 15.64 21.48 -43.26
N LEU A 137 16.12 22.20 -44.28
CA LEU A 137 17.53 22.20 -44.66
C LEU A 137 18.42 22.79 -43.56
N MET A 138 18.02 23.91 -42.95
CA MET A 138 18.75 24.53 -41.84
C MET A 138 18.86 23.63 -40.60
N SER A 139 17.94 22.68 -40.43
CA SER A 139 17.98 21.72 -39.32
C SER A 139 19.18 20.76 -39.38
N GLY A 140 19.76 20.55 -40.56
CA GLY A 140 20.83 19.58 -40.82
C GLY A 140 20.44 18.12 -40.61
N LYS A 141 19.14 17.81 -40.50
CA LYS A 141 18.63 16.44 -40.29
C LYS A 141 17.86 15.95 -41.50
N TYR A 142 18.14 14.70 -41.91
CA TYR A 142 17.40 14.00 -42.97
C TYR A 142 15.94 13.68 -42.61
N PHE A 143 15.61 13.66 -41.32
CA PHE A 143 14.26 13.42 -40.82
C PHE A 143 13.99 14.26 -39.57
N GLY A 144 12.79 14.82 -39.47
CA GLY A 144 12.40 15.61 -38.30
C GLY A 144 10.95 16.06 -38.35
N THR A 145 10.57 16.90 -37.39
CA THR A 145 9.23 17.47 -37.29
C THR A 145 9.32 18.98 -37.17
N ILE A 146 8.56 19.71 -37.97
CA ILE A 146 8.39 21.15 -37.89
C ILE A 146 6.89 21.44 -37.73
N ASP A 147 6.52 22.11 -36.65
CA ASP A 147 5.13 22.33 -36.22
C ASP A 147 4.32 21.01 -36.15
N GLN A 148 3.41 20.82 -37.11
CA GLN A 148 2.54 19.65 -37.23
C GLN A 148 2.97 18.71 -38.36
N PHE A 149 4.04 19.06 -39.09
CA PHE A 149 4.51 18.35 -40.25
C PHE A 149 5.75 17.53 -39.91
N THR A 150 5.73 16.25 -40.25
CA THR A 150 6.93 15.42 -40.22
C THR A 150 7.53 15.40 -41.62
N TYR A 151 8.84 15.60 -41.71
CA TYR A 151 9.53 15.72 -42.98
C TYR A 151 10.66 14.71 -43.14
N GLN A 152 10.94 14.39 -44.39
CA GLN A 152 12.09 13.59 -44.79
C GLN A 152 12.74 14.22 -46.03
N ILE A 153 14.06 14.26 -46.03
CA ILE A 153 14.89 14.80 -47.11
C ILE A 153 15.49 13.62 -47.88
N SER A 154 15.34 13.62 -49.20
CA SER A 154 15.95 12.67 -50.13
C SER A 154 16.80 13.44 -51.14
N GLU A 155 18.10 13.15 -51.17
CA GLU A 155 19.04 13.75 -52.11
C GLU A 155 19.20 12.84 -53.33
N SER A 156 19.09 13.40 -54.53
CA SER A 156 19.38 12.77 -55.82
C SER A 156 20.54 13.52 -56.52
N GLU A 157 21.09 12.97 -57.62
CA GLU A 157 22.29 13.52 -58.28
C GLU A 157 22.15 15.02 -58.66
N ASP A 158 20.96 15.46 -59.08
CA ASP A 158 20.73 16.84 -59.57
C ASP A 158 19.77 17.67 -58.69
N SER A 159 19.08 17.05 -57.72
CA SER A 159 18.06 17.74 -56.92
C SER A 159 17.83 17.14 -55.53
N ILE A 160 17.38 17.98 -54.59
CA ILE A 160 16.96 17.60 -53.25
C ILE A 160 15.44 17.62 -53.21
N LEU A 161 14.83 16.49 -52.86
CA LEU A 161 13.39 16.37 -52.64
C LEU A 161 13.10 16.37 -51.14
N ILE A 162 12.24 17.27 -50.70
CA ILE A 162 11.78 17.34 -49.31
C ILE A 162 10.27 17.08 -49.29
N VAL A 163 9.86 16.06 -48.54
CA VAL A 163 8.45 15.68 -48.39
C VAL A 163 8.00 15.98 -46.97
N PHE A 164 6.82 16.58 -46.83
CA PHE A 164 6.18 16.92 -45.56
C PHE A 164 4.80 16.27 -45.46
N VAL A 165 4.54 15.54 -44.38
CA VAL A 165 3.24 14.90 -44.09
C VAL A 165 2.57 15.57 -42.90
N ASP A 166 1.27 15.90 -43.01
CA ASP A 166 0.45 16.48 -41.94
C ASP A 166 0.10 15.42 -40.87
N CYS A 167 0.78 15.49 -39.73
CA CYS A 167 0.56 14.59 -38.59
C CYS A 167 -0.44 15.15 -37.58
N LYS A 168 -1.19 16.22 -37.88
CA LYS A 168 -2.11 16.86 -36.93
C LYS A 168 -3.17 15.90 -36.38
N GLN A 169 -3.75 15.08 -37.24
CA GLN A 169 -4.79 14.11 -36.86
C GLN A 169 -4.20 12.99 -35.98
N GLN A 170 -3.05 12.44 -36.35
CA GLN A 170 -2.33 11.42 -35.58
C GLN A 170 -1.96 11.95 -34.18
N ASN A 171 -1.43 13.17 -34.09
CA ASN A 171 -1.12 13.84 -32.83
C ASN A 171 -2.36 14.12 -31.96
N ALA A 172 -3.52 14.39 -32.57
CA ALA A 172 -4.78 14.53 -31.83
C ALA A 172 -5.26 13.19 -31.26
N VAL A 173 -5.09 12.09 -31.99
CA VAL A 173 -5.40 10.73 -31.52
C VAL A 173 -4.53 10.36 -30.33
N ILE A 174 -3.21 10.54 -30.43
CA ILE A 174 -2.25 10.28 -29.33
C ILE A 174 -2.64 11.05 -28.06
N ARG A 175 -2.96 12.35 -28.19
CA ARG A 175 -3.41 13.17 -27.06
C ARG A 175 -4.72 12.67 -26.44
N ARG A 176 -5.68 12.24 -27.25
CA ARG A 176 -6.95 11.67 -26.76
C ARG A 176 -6.70 10.36 -26.01
N LEU A 177 -5.89 9.46 -26.56
CA LEU A 177 -5.53 8.21 -25.90
C LEU A 177 -4.87 8.45 -24.54
N MET A 178 -3.96 9.42 -24.46
CA MET A 178 -3.34 9.81 -23.18
C MET A 178 -4.37 10.27 -22.14
N SER A 179 -5.36 11.09 -22.55
CA SER A 179 -6.42 11.52 -21.63
C SER A 179 -7.27 10.35 -21.12
N ILE A 180 -7.55 9.34 -21.97
CA ILE A 180 -8.32 8.15 -21.59
C ILE A 180 -7.53 7.27 -20.62
N ILE A 181 -6.25 7.02 -20.90
CA ILE A 181 -5.37 6.21 -20.02
C ILE A 181 -5.26 6.85 -18.64
N LEU A 182 -5.00 8.16 -18.58
CA LEU A 182 -4.94 8.89 -17.31
C LEU A 182 -6.29 8.84 -16.57
N GLY A 183 -7.40 8.97 -17.28
CA GLY A 183 -8.75 8.84 -16.72
C GLY A 183 -9.01 7.46 -16.10
N LEU A 184 -8.66 6.38 -16.83
CA LEU A 184 -8.80 5.01 -16.34
C LEU A 184 -7.95 4.75 -15.10
N ILE A 185 -6.71 5.24 -15.08
CA ILE A 185 -5.82 5.14 -13.92
C ILE A 185 -6.44 5.85 -12.71
N ALA A 186 -6.98 7.06 -12.90
CA ALA A 186 -7.62 7.82 -11.83
C ALA A 186 -8.87 7.11 -11.27
N VAL A 187 -9.74 6.59 -12.15
CA VAL A 187 -10.92 5.82 -11.75
C VAL A 187 -10.52 4.53 -11.02
N GLY A 188 -9.52 3.82 -11.53
CA GLY A 188 -8.96 2.64 -10.89
C GLY A 188 -8.40 2.91 -9.49
N ALA A 189 -7.67 4.02 -9.32
CA ALA A 189 -7.14 4.44 -8.03
C ALA A 189 -8.26 4.74 -7.01
N VAL A 190 -9.30 5.47 -7.42
CA VAL A 190 -10.47 5.77 -6.58
C VAL A 190 -11.23 4.48 -6.23
N GLY A 191 -11.49 3.63 -7.21
CA GLY A 191 -12.15 2.33 -7.00
C GLY A 191 -11.38 1.45 -6.02
N MET A 192 -10.05 1.39 -6.15
CA MET A 192 -9.19 0.63 -5.25
C MET A 192 -9.22 1.19 -3.82
N LEU A 193 -9.21 2.52 -3.65
CA LEU A 193 -9.36 3.15 -2.33
C LEU A 193 -10.69 2.78 -1.67
N ILE A 194 -11.80 2.83 -2.43
CA ILE A 194 -13.13 2.45 -1.94
C ILE A 194 -13.15 0.97 -1.56
N LEU A 195 -12.64 0.08 -2.42
CA LEU A 195 -12.58 -1.35 -2.17
C LEU A 195 -11.82 -1.68 -0.89
N VAL A 196 -10.65 -1.05 -0.70
CA VAL A 196 -9.84 -1.20 0.51
C VAL A 196 -10.60 -0.72 1.75
N MET A 197 -11.31 0.41 1.69
CA MET A 197 -12.13 0.88 2.81
C MET A 197 -13.26 -0.11 3.16
N VAL A 198 -13.93 -0.66 2.15
CA VAL A 198 -15.02 -1.63 2.34
C VAL A 198 -14.49 -2.94 2.93
N LEU A 199 -13.46 -3.54 2.33
CA LEU A 199 -12.83 -4.77 2.82
C LEU A 199 -12.28 -4.59 4.23
N SER A 200 -11.65 -3.44 4.52
CA SER A 200 -11.20 -3.11 5.86
C SER A 200 -12.33 -3.11 6.89
N LYS A 201 -13.52 -2.63 6.52
CA LYS A 201 -14.67 -2.60 7.42
C LYS A 201 -15.26 -3.99 7.62
N TYR A 202 -15.25 -4.82 6.59
CA TYR A 202 -15.80 -6.17 6.62
C TYR A 202 -14.93 -7.16 7.41
N MET A 203 -13.60 -7.10 7.23
CA MET A 203 -12.68 -8.04 7.89
C MET A 203 -12.56 -7.82 9.41
N ILE A 204 -12.70 -6.59 9.89
CA ILE A 204 -12.39 -6.23 11.30
C ILE A 204 -13.59 -6.41 12.24
N LYS A 205 -14.81 -6.15 11.75
CA LYS A 205 -16.03 -6.30 12.54
C LYS A 205 -16.21 -7.69 13.18
N PRO A 206 -15.98 -8.82 12.48
CA PRO A 206 -16.17 -10.14 13.08
C PRO A 206 -15.12 -10.45 14.14
N GLU A 207 -13.85 -10.06 13.94
CA GLU A 207 -12.77 -10.38 14.87
C GLU A 207 -12.92 -9.62 16.21
N ILE A 208 -13.23 -8.32 16.15
CA ILE A 208 -13.52 -7.53 17.36
C ILE A 208 -14.74 -8.09 18.09
N ARG A 209 -15.81 -8.43 17.36
CA ARG A 209 -17.04 -8.97 17.98
C ARG A 209 -16.83 -10.35 18.59
N SER A 210 -15.96 -11.17 18.01
CA SER A 210 -15.60 -12.49 18.55
C SER A 210 -14.79 -12.36 19.84
N ALA A 211 -13.79 -11.47 19.84
CA ALA A 211 -12.99 -11.18 21.04
C ALA A 211 -13.87 -10.65 22.19
N GLU A 212 -14.79 -9.72 21.88
CA GLU A 212 -15.74 -9.17 22.87
C GLU A 212 -16.63 -10.26 23.49
N ARG A 213 -17.16 -11.17 22.65
CA ARG A 213 -17.99 -12.29 23.11
C ARG A 213 -17.21 -13.27 23.99
N GLN A 214 -15.97 -13.57 23.63
CA GLN A 214 -15.11 -14.46 24.43
C GLN A 214 -14.83 -13.86 25.82
N LYS A 215 -14.63 -12.54 25.91
CA LYS A 215 -14.47 -11.83 27.18
C LYS A 215 -15.72 -11.85 28.04
N GLN A 216 -16.88 -11.57 27.45
CA GLN A 216 -18.17 -11.64 28.15
C GLN A 216 -18.43 -13.06 28.67
N PHE A 217 -18.12 -14.07 27.86
CA PHE A 217 -18.22 -15.47 28.28
C PHE A 217 -17.32 -15.77 29.49
N ILE A 218 -16.04 -15.37 29.44
CA ILE A 218 -15.10 -15.57 30.57
C ILE A 218 -15.59 -14.88 31.85
N THR A 219 -16.07 -13.65 31.73
CA THR A 219 -16.55 -12.88 32.90
C THR A 219 -17.79 -13.51 33.51
N ASN A 220 -18.76 -13.91 32.67
CA ASN A 220 -19.99 -14.56 33.12
C ASN A 220 -19.69 -15.92 33.76
N ALA A 221 -18.86 -16.74 33.11
CA ALA A 221 -18.42 -18.03 33.65
C ALA A 221 -17.71 -17.86 35.00
N GLY A 222 -16.86 -16.83 35.15
CA GLY A 222 -16.20 -16.54 36.42
C GLY A 222 -17.18 -16.20 37.55
N HIS A 223 -18.26 -15.48 37.26
CA HIS A 223 -19.32 -15.23 38.23
C HIS A 223 -20.11 -16.50 38.57
N GLU A 224 -20.47 -17.29 37.57
CA GLU A 224 -21.22 -18.54 37.76
C GLU A 224 -20.40 -19.62 38.49
N LEU A 225 -19.07 -19.64 38.35
CA LEU A 225 -18.18 -20.58 39.03
C LEU A 225 -17.84 -20.18 40.48
N LYS A 226 -17.86 -18.88 40.83
CA LYS A 226 -17.62 -18.43 42.22
C LYS A 226 -18.67 -18.94 43.19
N THR A 227 -19.93 -18.97 42.75
CA THR A 227 -21.06 -19.42 43.59
C THR A 227 -20.92 -20.88 44.05
N PRO A 228 -20.73 -21.88 43.16
CA PRO A 228 -20.55 -23.27 43.60
C PRO A 228 -19.28 -23.46 44.41
N LEU A 229 -18.18 -22.74 44.12
CA LEU A 229 -16.96 -22.78 44.94
C LEU A 229 -17.20 -22.25 46.36
N ALA A 230 -17.96 -21.17 46.52
CA ALA A 230 -18.33 -20.66 47.84
C ALA A 230 -19.19 -21.65 48.64
N VAL A 231 -20.10 -22.36 47.98
CA VAL A 231 -20.91 -23.42 48.60
C VAL A 231 -20.03 -24.61 49.02
N ILE A 232 -19.12 -25.07 48.16
CA ILE A 232 -18.17 -26.13 48.50
C ILE A 232 -17.35 -25.73 49.71
N ARG A 233 -16.80 -24.51 49.73
CA ARG A 233 -16.02 -23.99 50.86
C ARG A 233 -16.83 -23.99 52.16
N ALA A 234 -18.03 -23.43 52.13
CA ALA A 234 -18.90 -23.35 53.31
C ALA A 234 -19.28 -24.73 53.84
N ASN A 235 -19.56 -25.69 52.95
CA ASN A 235 -19.87 -27.06 53.34
C ASN A 235 -18.66 -27.77 53.97
N THR A 236 -17.45 -27.57 53.42
CA THR A 236 -16.22 -28.13 53.99
C THR A 236 -15.88 -27.49 55.34
N GLU A 237 -16.05 -26.17 55.48
CA GLU A 237 -15.89 -25.46 56.76
C GLU A 237 -16.88 -25.99 57.82
N LEU A 238 -18.15 -26.20 57.45
CA LEU A 238 -19.16 -26.80 58.33
C LEU A 238 -18.82 -28.25 58.72
N ASP A 239 -18.33 -29.06 57.78
CA ASP A 239 -17.94 -30.44 58.07
C ASP A 239 -16.76 -30.51 59.05
N ILE A 240 -15.77 -29.63 58.91
CA ILE A 240 -14.66 -29.49 59.87
C ILE A 240 -15.19 -29.13 61.26
N MET A 241 -16.17 -28.21 61.35
CA MET A 241 -16.77 -27.82 62.62
C MET A 241 -17.55 -28.96 63.30
N LEU A 242 -18.19 -29.83 62.53
CA LEU A 242 -19.05 -30.92 63.04
C LEU A 242 -18.27 -32.21 63.33
N ASN A 243 -17.37 -32.60 62.43
CA ASN A 243 -16.74 -33.91 62.40
C ASN A 243 -15.23 -33.87 62.67
N GLY A 244 -14.66 -32.67 62.86
CA GLY A 244 -13.24 -32.46 63.06
C GLY A 244 -12.46 -32.34 61.75
N GLU A 245 -11.25 -31.81 61.87
CA GLU A 245 -10.37 -31.59 60.73
C GLU A 245 -9.74 -32.90 60.23
N ASN A 246 -9.73 -33.11 58.91
CA ASN A 246 -9.05 -34.23 58.28
C ASN A 246 -8.28 -33.76 57.04
N GLU A 247 -7.38 -34.61 56.52
CA GLU A 247 -6.54 -34.26 55.37
C GLU A 247 -7.34 -33.95 54.09
N TRP A 248 -8.51 -34.56 53.92
CA TRP A 248 -9.36 -34.38 52.74
C TRP A 248 -10.06 -33.03 52.76
N ASN A 249 -10.52 -32.58 53.93
CA ASN A 249 -11.14 -31.28 54.15
C ASN A 249 -10.12 -30.15 53.92
N GLN A 250 -8.91 -30.29 54.48
CA GLN A 250 -7.82 -29.35 54.22
C GLN A 250 -7.40 -29.31 52.75
N SER A 251 -7.37 -30.47 52.08
CA SER A 251 -7.09 -30.54 50.64
C SER A 251 -8.17 -29.84 49.82
N THR A 252 -9.45 -30.08 50.14
CA THR A 252 -10.61 -29.48 49.47
C THR A 252 -10.65 -27.97 49.62
N LEU A 253 -10.36 -27.44 50.83
CA LEU A 253 -10.25 -26.00 51.05
C LEU A 253 -9.12 -25.39 50.21
N ARG A 254 -7.92 -25.99 50.22
CA ARG A 254 -6.79 -25.52 49.40
C ARG A 254 -7.11 -25.51 47.90
N GLN A 255 -7.76 -26.55 47.39
CA GLN A 255 -8.17 -26.61 45.97
C GLN A 255 -9.22 -25.55 45.64
N THR A 256 -10.18 -25.31 46.54
CA THR A 256 -11.24 -24.31 46.35
C THR A 256 -10.67 -22.90 46.34
N GLU A 257 -9.71 -22.60 47.22
CA GLU A 257 -8.96 -21.34 47.22
C GLU A 257 -8.14 -21.16 45.95
N GLN A 258 -7.43 -22.21 45.51
CA GLN A 258 -6.64 -22.18 44.28
C GLN A 258 -7.52 -21.90 43.06
N MET A 259 -8.66 -22.60 42.91
CA MET A 259 -9.62 -22.35 41.83
C MET A 259 -10.19 -20.93 41.88
N THR A 260 -10.49 -20.43 43.08
CA THR A 260 -10.99 -19.06 43.26
C THR A 260 -9.98 -18.03 42.77
N LYS A 261 -8.69 -18.21 43.09
CA LYS A 261 -7.60 -17.34 42.63
C LYS A 261 -7.46 -17.41 41.10
N LEU A 262 -7.43 -18.60 40.51
CA LEU A 262 -7.34 -18.78 39.05
C LEU A 262 -8.49 -18.12 38.29
N ILE A 263 -9.72 -18.21 38.81
CA ILE A 263 -10.89 -17.55 38.21
C ILE A 263 -10.76 -16.03 38.31
N GLN A 264 -10.32 -15.51 39.46
CA GLN A 264 -10.12 -14.06 39.64
C GLN A 264 -9.06 -13.52 38.68
N ASP A 265 -7.94 -14.23 38.53
CA ASP A 265 -6.86 -13.87 37.61
C ASP A 265 -7.34 -13.88 36.15
N LEU A 266 -8.09 -14.92 35.73
CA LEU A 266 -8.66 -15.03 34.40
C LEU A 266 -9.64 -13.89 34.08
N VAL A 267 -10.53 -13.55 35.02
CA VAL A 267 -11.47 -12.42 34.87
C VAL A 267 -10.74 -11.09 34.83
N MET A 268 -9.70 -10.92 35.65
CA MET A 268 -8.87 -9.72 35.65
C MET A 268 -8.19 -9.52 34.29
N ILE A 269 -7.61 -10.57 33.71
CA ILE A 269 -6.99 -10.53 32.38
C ILE A 269 -8.03 -10.16 31.32
N ALA A 270 -9.22 -10.79 31.35
CA ALA A 270 -10.28 -10.50 30.39
C ALA A 270 -10.76 -9.04 30.44
N ARG A 271 -10.80 -8.44 31.63
CA ARG A 271 -11.16 -7.02 31.84
C ARG A 271 -10.03 -6.04 31.52
N ALA A 272 -8.77 -6.41 31.78
CA ALA A 272 -7.61 -5.54 31.54
C ALA A 272 -7.39 -5.20 30.05
N GLU A 273 -7.96 -6.00 29.14
CA GLU A 273 -7.94 -5.73 27.70
C GLU A 273 -9.09 -4.82 27.21
N GLU A 274 -10.03 -4.42 28.06
CA GLU A 274 -10.94 -3.32 27.74
C GLU A 274 -10.14 -2.02 27.70
N SER A 275 -10.41 -1.16 26.71
CA SER A 275 -9.75 0.14 26.62
C SER A 275 -9.90 0.83 27.98
N PRO A 276 -8.82 1.37 28.59
CA PRO A 276 -8.94 2.02 29.87
C PRO A 276 -9.94 3.16 29.67
N GLN A 277 -11.13 3.03 30.27
CA GLN A 277 -11.94 4.20 30.50
C GLN A 277 -11.05 5.13 31.31
N THR A 278 -10.61 6.18 30.64
CA THR A 278 -9.67 7.17 31.18
C THR A 278 -10.32 8.01 32.28
N GLU A 279 -11.60 7.70 32.58
CA GLU A 279 -12.49 8.39 33.50
C GLU A 279 -12.15 8.15 34.97
N ASN A 280 -11.33 7.13 35.32
CA ASN A 280 -11.00 6.79 36.71
C ASN A 280 -9.52 6.92 37.10
N PHE A 281 -8.72 7.68 36.35
CA PHE A 281 -7.30 7.86 36.69
C PHE A 281 -7.15 9.00 37.70
N ILE A 282 -6.68 8.68 38.91
CA ILE A 282 -6.33 9.65 39.96
C ILE A 282 -4.82 9.73 40.13
N GLU A 283 -4.33 10.80 40.77
CA GLU A 283 -2.94 10.83 41.23
C GLU A 283 -2.77 9.83 42.36
N VAL A 284 -1.91 8.83 42.15
CA VAL A 284 -1.59 7.78 43.11
C VAL A 284 -0.11 7.92 43.50
N ASP A 285 0.15 7.86 44.81
CA ASP A 285 1.49 7.70 45.35
C ASP A 285 1.93 6.25 45.17
N VAL A 286 2.83 6.04 44.21
CA VAL A 286 3.39 4.73 43.85
C VAL A 286 4.28 4.22 44.97
N SER A 287 5.08 5.10 45.58
CA SER A 287 5.99 4.74 46.67
C SER A 287 5.20 4.21 47.87
N ALA A 288 4.12 4.88 48.26
CA ALA A 288 3.23 4.42 49.33
C ALA A 288 2.56 3.08 48.98
N SER A 289 2.04 2.95 47.75
CA SER A 289 1.34 1.74 47.31
C SER A 289 2.24 0.48 47.29
N VAL A 290 3.49 0.63 46.82
CA VAL A 290 4.47 -0.47 46.78
C VAL A 290 4.95 -0.82 48.19
N ARG A 291 5.15 0.19 49.05
CA ARG A 291 5.53 -0.02 50.45
C ARG A 291 4.48 -0.81 51.22
N GLU A 292 3.21 -0.45 51.06
CA GLU A 292 2.10 -1.18 51.68
C GLU A 292 2.03 -2.64 51.21
N ALA A 293 2.35 -2.91 49.93
CA ALA A 293 2.43 -4.27 49.41
C ALA A 293 3.59 -5.09 50.01
N VAL A 294 4.77 -4.47 50.18
CA VAL A 294 5.92 -5.10 50.85
C VAL A 294 5.61 -5.42 52.31
N GLU A 295 5.02 -4.47 53.04
CA GLU A 295 4.62 -4.67 54.44
C GLU A 295 3.59 -5.81 54.58
N SER A 296 2.61 -5.85 53.68
CA SER A 296 1.56 -6.88 53.69
C SER A 296 2.11 -8.30 53.43
N LEU A 297 3.19 -8.43 52.66
CA LEU A 297 3.76 -9.73 52.25
C LEU A 297 5.01 -10.13 53.04
N SER A 298 5.57 -9.24 53.86
CA SER A 298 6.72 -9.53 54.73
C SER A 298 6.49 -10.75 55.65
N PRO A 299 5.32 -10.91 56.31
CA PRO A 299 5.06 -12.10 57.14
C PRO A 299 5.08 -13.40 56.33
N LEU A 300 4.58 -13.38 55.10
CA LEU A 300 4.55 -14.54 54.22
C LEU A 300 5.95 -14.94 53.76
N ALA A 301 6.80 -13.96 53.43
CA ALA A 301 8.21 -14.21 53.10
C ALA A 301 8.97 -14.81 54.30
N GLN A 302 8.71 -14.29 55.51
CA GLN A 302 9.31 -14.81 56.74
C GLN A 302 8.88 -16.25 57.04
N GLN A 303 7.60 -16.57 56.86
CA GLN A 303 7.08 -17.93 57.02
C GLN A 303 7.70 -18.91 56.01
N ALA A 304 8.07 -18.43 54.82
CA ALA A 304 8.77 -19.19 53.79
C ALA A 304 10.31 -19.22 53.97
N GLU A 305 10.84 -18.72 55.09
CA GLU A 305 12.28 -18.58 55.37
C GLU A 305 13.06 -17.75 54.34
N LYS A 306 12.42 -16.76 53.71
CA LYS A 306 13.02 -15.89 52.68
C LYS A 306 13.26 -14.47 53.19
N ASN A 307 14.33 -13.83 52.72
CA ASN A 307 14.67 -12.48 53.12
C ASN A 307 14.08 -11.45 52.13
N LEU A 308 13.13 -10.64 52.57
CA LEU A 308 12.52 -9.58 51.74
C LEU A 308 13.12 -8.22 52.10
N THR A 309 13.78 -7.59 51.14
CA THR A 309 14.38 -6.25 51.28
C THR A 309 13.78 -5.29 50.28
N ALA A 310 13.73 -3.99 50.63
CA ALA A 310 13.20 -2.97 49.74
C ALA A 310 14.05 -1.69 49.75
N ASP A 311 14.27 -1.13 48.56
CA ASP A 311 14.93 0.15 48.32
C ASP A 311 14.06 1.03 47.40
N MET A 312 13.39 2.03 47.98
CA MET A 312 12.37 2.80 47.26
C MET A 312 12.62 4.30 47.40
N GLU A 313 12.64 5.00 46.27
CA GLU A 313 12.60 6.46 46.23
C GLU A 313 11.20 6.96 46.66
N ASP A 314 11.17 7.97 47.52
CA ASP A 314 9.93 8.54 48.05
C ASP A 314 9.26 9.54 47.09
N GLY A 315 7.94 9.70 47.22
CA GLY A 315 7.18 10.75 46.53
C GLY A 315 7.00 10.52 45.02
N ILE A 316 7.14 9.28 44.54
CA ILE A 316 6.86 8.96 43.14
C ILE A 316 5.35 8.90 42.93
N VAL A 317 4.82 9.87 42.16
CA VAL A 317 3.39 9.93 41.82
C VAL A 317 3.13 9.61 40.36
N MET A 318 2.01 8.94 40.08
CA MET A 318 1.55 8.70 38.71
C MET A 318 0.02 8.72 38.60
N LYS A 319 -0.48 8.98 37.40
CA LYS A 319 -1.89 8.78 37.09
C LYS A 319 -2.17 7.29 36.89
N ALA A 320 -2.94 6.71 37.80
CA ALA A 320 -3.35 5.30 37.76
C ALA A 320 -4.77 5.15 38.33
N GLN A 321 -5.39 3.99 38.12
CA GLN A 321 -6.61 3.65 38.86
C GLN A 321 -6.23 3.26 40.29
N GLU A 322 -7.10 3.63 41.22
CA GLU A 322 -6.95 3.31 42.64
C GLU A 322 -6.72 1.81 42.85
N GLY A 323 -5.77 1.44 43.72
CA GLY A 323 -5.47 0.06 44.08
C GLY A 323 -4.68 -0.77 43.04
N GLN A 324 -4.63 -0.37 41.77
CA GLN A 324 -3.95 -1.17 40.73
C GLN A 324 -2.43 -1.30 40.94
N ILE A 325 -1.79 -0.23 41.40
CA ILE A 325 -0.33 -0.23 41.66
C ILE A 325 0.01 -1.19 42.80
N LYS A 326 -0.76 -1.14 43.90
CA LYS A 326 -0.63 -2.06 45.02
C LYS A 326 -0.84 -3.50 44.55
N GLN A 327 -1.89 -3.76 43.78
CA GLN A 327 -2.18 -5.09 43.24
C GLN A 327 -1.04 -5.62 42.36
N LEU A 328 -0.49 -4.79 41.46
CA LEU A 328 0.66 -5.14 40.63
C LEU A 328 1.88 -5.49 41.49
N ALA A 329 2.21 -4.65 42.46
CA ALA A 329 3.33 -4.88 43.36
C ALA A 329 3.15 -6.18 44.16
N SER A 330 1.96 -6.41 44.73
CA SER A 330 1.63 -7.65 45.44
C SER A 330 1.76 -8.88 44.54
N LEU A 331 1.36 -8.79 43.27
CA LEU A 331 1.47 -9.91 42.33
C LEU A 331 2.93 -10.27 42.02
N LEU A 332 3.79 -9.26 41.83
CA LEU A 332 5.21 -9.46 41.59
C LEU A 332 5.91 -10.03 42.82
N ILE A 333 5.62 -9.51 44.02
CA ILE A 333 6.21 -9.97 45.27
C ILE A 333 5.71 -11.38 45.65
N ASP A 334 4.42 -11.67 45.48
CA ASP A 334 3.85 -13.03 45.70
C ASP A 334 4.52 -14.06 44.78
N ASN A 335 4.75 -13.70 43.51
CA ASN A 335 5.50 -14.54 42.59
C ASN A 335 6.95 -14.74 43.05
N ALA A 336 7.65 -13.68 43.45
CA ALA A 336 9.01 -13.79 43.97
C ALA A 336 9.07 -14.71 45.20
N ILE A 337 8.14 -14.58 46.16
CA ILE A 337 8.08 -15.44 47.35
C ILE A 337 7.86 -16.90 46.98
N LYS A 338 7.05 -17.19 45.95
CA LYS A 338 6.79 -18.58 45.53
C LYS A 338 7.95 -19.24 44.80
N TYR A 339 8.63 -18.49 43.94
CA TYR A 339 9.61 -19.05 42.99
C TYR A 339 11.07 -18.78 43.35
N CYS A 340 11.35 -17.93 44.33
CA CYS A 340 12.70 -17.73 44.86
C CYS A 340 13.21 -19.03 45.50
N ASP A 341 14.50 -19.32 45.37
CA ASP A 341 15.13 -20.49 45.98
C ASP A 341 15.00 -20.47 47.52
N ASP A 342 15.16 -21.64 48.15
CA ASP A 342 15.13 -21.76 49.61
C ASP A 342 16.19 -20.84 50.25
N LYS A 343 15.76 -20.03 51.22
CA LYS A 343 16.59 -19.01 51.89
C LYS A 343 17.13 -17.91 50.97
N GLY A 344 16.57 -17.77 49.78
CA GLY A 344 16.89 -16.69 48.86
C GLY A 344 16.50 -15.31 49.38
N THR A 345 17.08 -14.28 48.76
CA THR A 345 16.78 -12.87 49.06
C THR A 345 15.99 -12.27 47.92
N ILE A 346 14.87 -11.64 48.25
CA ILE A 346 14.00 -10.92 47.32
C ILE A 346 14.28 -9.43 47.52
N HIS A 347 14.63 -8.73 46.44
CA HIS A 347 14.92 -7.30 46.47
C HIS A 347 13.92 -6.50 45.66
N VAL A 348 13.15 -5.64 46.31
CA VAL A 348 12.16 -4.76 45.68
C VAL A 348 12.76 -3.36 45.54
N SER A 349 12.90 -2.86 44.32
CA SER A 349 13.36 -1.48 44.08
C SER A 349 12.38 -0.62 43.30
N LEU A 350 12.24 0.64 43.72
CA LEU A 350 11.41 1.64 43.03
C LEU A 350 12.22 2.91 42.77
N SER A 351 12.36 3.29 41.49
CA SER A 351 13.11 4.48 41.09
C SER A 351 12.49 5.22 39.91
N LYS A 352 12.69 6.53 39.84
CA LYS A 352 12.32 7.34 38.67
C LYS A 352 13.46 7.40 37.65
N LYS A 353 13.20 6.96 36.42
CA LYS A 353 14.16 7.06 35.29
C LYS A 353 13.62 7.96 34.19
N GLY A 354 13.96 9.25 34.28
CA GLY A 354 13.53 10.28 33.33
C GLY A 354 12.02 10.50 33.37
N LYS A 355 11.33 10.18 32.28
CA LYS A 355 9.85 10.26 32.19
C LYS A 355 9.14 8.99 32.69
N ASN A 356 9.88 7.93 32.99
CA ASN A 356 9.33 6.63 33.35
C ASN A 356 9.58 6.31 34.84
N ILE A 357 8.68 5.53 35.42
CA ILE A 357 8.82 4.94 36.75
C ILE A 357 9.22 3.48 36.57
N ARG A 358 10.18 2.99 37.36
CA ARG A 358 10.66 1.61 37.30
C ARG A 358 10.48 0.95 38.67
N LEU A 359 9.65 -0.07 38.70
CA LEU A 359 9.55 -1.05 39.77
C LEU A 359 10.28 -2.32 39.33
N THR A 360 11.19 -2.82 40.18
CA THR A 360 11.92 -4.08 39.97
C THR A 360 11.69 -4.97 41.18
N VAL A 361 11.53 -6.27 40.96
CA VAL A 361 11.51 -7.31 42.00
C VAL A 361 12.45 -8.41 41.50
N ASP A 362 13.59 -8.54 42.17
CA ASP A 362 14.66 -9.50 41.84
C ASP A 362 14.76 -10.61 42.88
#